data_AF-A0A0U5B6C2-F1
#
_entry.id   AF-A0A0U5B6C2-F1
#
_cell.length_a   1.000
_cell.length_b   1.000
_cell.length_c   1.000
_cell.angle_alpha   90.00
_cell.angle_beta   90.00
_cell.angle_gamma   90.00
#
_symmetry.space_group_name_H-M   'P 1'
#
loop_
_entity.id
_entity.type
_entity.pdbx_description
1 polymer ?
#
loop_
_entity_poly.entity_id
_entity_poly.type
_entity_poly.pdbx_seq_one_letter_code
_entity_poly.pdbx_strand_id
1 'polypeptide(L)'
;MRNSILNGTVRKTTGGKIDAKVLSVAVDKKTGEMFYGISGSKNNPTRLNETHPDLQKIIDRKRVSETNYPLDNCGEFNTINHALLNGNKITDLKMYTINIKSGEFKEMCLNCDSMYSKLITIIK
;
A
#
# COMPACT_ATOMS: atom_id res chain seq x y z
N MET A 1 -12.16 -6.69 -4.23
CA MET A 1 -11.33 -5.51 -4.56
C MET A 1 -10.69 -5.58 -5.96
N ARG A 2 -9.83 -6.55 -6.30
CA ARG A 2 -9.18 -6.63 -7.63
C ARG A 2 -10.16 -6.52 -8.81
N ASN A 3 -11.20 -7.34 -8.82
CA ASN A 3 -12.21 -7.33 -9.89
C ASN A 3 -12.93 -5.98 -9.98
N SER A 4 -13.18 -5.34 -8.84
CA SER A 4 -13.76 -3.99 -8.74
C SER A 4 -12.85 -2.90 -9.33
N ILE A 5 -11.53 -3.09 -9.34
CA ILE A 5 -10.60 -2.18 -10.03
C ILE A 5 -10.63 -2.45 -11.54
N LEU A 6 -10.59 -3.73 -11.94
CA LEU A 6 -10.55 -4.14 -13.35
C LEU A 6 -11.82 -3.73 -14.11
N ASN A 7 -12.99 -3.92 -13.50
CA ASN A 7 -14.28 -3.57 -14.07
C ASN A 7 -14.62 -2.06 -13.94
N GLY A 8 -13.77 -1.27 -13.28
CA GLY A 8 -13.95 0.17 -13.10
C GLY A 8 -15.02 0.57 -12.08
N THR A 9 -15.41 -0.32 -11.16
CA THR A 9 -16.22 0.06 -9.98
C THR A 9 -15.41 0.97 -9.05
N VAL A 10 -14.15 0.62 -8.76
CA VAL A 10 -13.22 1.49 -8.04
C VAL A 10 -12.63 2.49 -9.04
N ARG A 11 -12.75 3.78 -8.73
CA ARG A 11 -12.40 4.89 -9.62
C ARG A 11 -11.43 5.85 -8.95
N LYS A 12 -10.73 6.63 -9.76
CA LYS A 12 -10.00 7.80 -9.28
C LYS A 12 -10.98 8.73 -8.55
N THR A 13 -10.48 9.55 -7.65
CA THR A 13 -11.30 10.58 -6.97
C THR A 13 -11.96 11.56 -7.95
N THR A 14 -11.42 11.67 -9.17
CA THR A 14 -12.01 12.45 -10.28
C THR A 14 -13.01 11.67 -11.15
N GLY A 15 -13.41 10.45 -10.75
CA GLY A 15 -14.34 9.58 -11.50
C GLY A 15 -13.72 8.77 -12.65
N GLY A 16 -12.48 9.08 -13.05
CA GLY A 16 -11.78 8.38 -14.12
C GLY A 16 -11.36 6.95 -13.75
N LYS A 17 -11.04 6.13 -14.76
CA LYS A 17 -10.53 4.76 -14.55
C LYS A 17 -9.18 4.78 -13.82
N ILE A 18 -8.99 3.83 -12.92
CA ILE A 18 -7.73 3.58 -12.22
C ILE A 18 -6.76 2.83 -13.16
N ASP A 19 -5.52 3.30 -13.21
CA ASP A 19 -4.41 2.62 -13.91
C ASP A 19 -3.30 2.21 -12.92
N ALA A 20 -3.72 1.78 -11.72
CA ALA A 20 -2.82 1.20 -10.74
C ALA A 20 -2.33 -0.18 -11.24
N LYS A 21 -1.07 -0.51 -10.96
CA LYS A 21 -0.49 -1.82 -11.31
C LYS A 21 -0.53 -2.80 -10.16
N VAL A 22 -0.58 -2.30 -8.93
CA VAL A 22 -0.43 -3.09 -7.71
C VAL A 22 -1.59 -2.83 -6.76
N LEU A 23 -2.08 -3.89 -6.13
CA LEU A 23 -3.01 -3.88 -5.01
C LEU A 23 -2.35 -4.60 -3.83
N SER A 24 -2.34 -3.97 -2.67
CA SER A 24 -1.83 -4.49 -1.41
C SER A 24 -2.97 -4.59 -0.40
N VAL A 25 -2.94 -5.65 0.40
CA VAL A 25 -3.92 -5.90 1.46
C VAL A 25 -3.17 -6.26 2.73
N ALA A 26 -3.47 -5.56 3.82
CA ALA A 26 -3.00 -5.90 5.15
C ALA A 26 -4.16 -6.35 6.02
N VAL A 27 -3.93 -7.36 6.84
CA VAL A 27 -4.86 -7.87 7.85
C VAL A 27 -4.20 -7.72 9.21
N ASP A 28 -4.87 -7.06 10.15
CA ASP A 28 -4.44 -7.02 11.54
C ASP A 28 -4.64 -8.41 12.18
N LYS A 29 -3.57 -8.99 12.73
CA LYS A 29 -3.57 -10.34 13.31
C LYS A 29 -4.44 -10.46 14.56
N LYS A 30 -4.72 -9.35 15.25
CA LYS A 30 -5.46 -9.31 16.51
C LYS A 30 -6.94 -9.07 16.29
N THR A 31 -7.28 -8.14 15.38
CA THR A 31 -8.67 -7.72 15.16
C THR A 31 -9.30 -8.34 13.92
N GLY A 32 -8.49 -8.81 12.96
CA GLY A 32 -8.97 -9.26 11.66
C GLY A 32 -9.37 -8.14 10.71
N GLU A 33 -9.18 -6.87 11.10
CA GLU A 33 -9.44 -5.72 10.25
C GLU A 33 -8.56 -5.73 9.00
N MET A 34 -9.13 -5.30 7.88
CA MET A 34 -8.46 -5.32 6.58
C MET A 34 -8.29 -3.92 6.01
N PHE A 35 -7.08 -3.64 5.54
CA PHE A 35 -6.70 -2.37 4.93
C PHE A 35 -6.25 -2.61 3.49
N TYR A 36 -6.65 -1.72 2.60
CA TYR A 36 -6.39 -1.83 1.16
C TYR A 36 -5.61 -0.62 0.65
N GLY A 37 -4.71 -0.87 -0.28
CA GLY A 37 -3.89 0.16 -0.91
C GLY A 37 -3.59 -0.20 -2.34
N ILE A 38 -3.79 0.73 -3.26
CA ILE A 38 -3.37 0.58 -4.66
C ILE A 38 -2.19 1.51 -4.94
N SER A 39 -1.30 1.12 -5.85
CA SER A 39 -0.17 1.96 -6.25
C SER A 39 -0.61 3.25 -6.96
N GLY A 40 0.11 4.34 -6.72
CA GLY A 40 -0.13 5.67 -7.29
C GLY A 40 -0.43 6.69 -6.19
N SER A 41 -0.18 7.97 -6.44
CA SER A 41 -0.53 9.07 -5.54
C SER A 41 -1.67 9.94 -6.09
N LYS A 42 -1.58 10.33 -7.37
CA LYS A 42 -2.51 11.28 -8.00
C LYS A 42 -3.92 10.70 -8.14
N ASN A 43 -4.89 11.34 -7.50
CA ASN A 43 -6.32 10.99 -7.54
C ASN A 43 -6.60 9.54 -7.14
N ASN A 44 -5.73 8.95 -6.31
CA ASN A 44 -5.86 7.57 -5.86
C ASN A 44 -6.87 7.50 -4.69
N PRO A 45 -7.96 6.71 -4.80
CA PRO A 45 -8.97 6.61 -3.75
C PRO A 45 -8.47 5.94 -2.46
N THR A 46 -7.36 5.20 -2.49
CA THR A 46 -6.76 4.60 -1.29
C THR A 46 -5.62 5.45 -0.74
N ARG A 47 -5.33 6.61 -1.34
CA ARG A 47 -4.31 7.54 -0.84
C ARG A 47 -5.00 8.50 0.12
N LEU A 48 -4.65 8.39 1.40
CA LEU A 48 -5.09 9.34 2.42
C LEU A 48 -4.30 10.64 2.33
N ASN A 49 -4.91 11.75 2.76
CA ASN A 49 -4.31 13.09 2.69
C ASN A 49 -3.16 13.28 3.68
N GLU A 50 -3.14 12.47 4.74
CA GLU A 50 -2.15 12.53 5.80
C GLU A 50 -1.24 11.30 5.76
N THR A 51 0.00 11.46 6.20
CA THR A 51 0.95 10.36 6.42
C THR A 51 1.15 10.20 7.92
N HIS A 52 0.97 8.98 8.43
CA HIS A 52 1.19 8.70 9.85
C HIS A 52 2.63 9.07 10.25
N PRO A 53 2.85 9.71 11.42
CA PRO A 53 4.18 10.21 11.82
C PRO A 53 5.29 9.15 11.80
N ASP A 54 5.00 7.93 12.21
CA ASP A 54 6.01 6.85 12.18
C ASP A 54 6.38 6.42 10.76
N LEU A 55 5.44 6.49 9.83
CA LEU A 55 5.70 6.20 8.42
C LEU A 55 6.50 7.34 7.78
N GLN A 56 6.21 8.59 8.15
CA GLN A 56 7.01 9.75 7.74
C GLN A 56 8.47 9.61 8.22
N LYS A 57 8.70 9.22 9.48
CA LYS A 57 10.07 8.95 9.98
C LYS A 57 10.79 7.86 9.19
N ILE A 58 10.08 6.86 8.66
CA ILE A 58 10.67 5.83 7.80
C ILE A 58 11.10 6.44 6.46
N ILE A 59 10.23 7.24 5.83
CA ILE A 59 10.54 7.98 4.59
C ILE A 59 11.76 8.90 4.79
N ASP A 60 11.77 9.68 5.86
CA ASP A 60 12.83 10.66 6.14
C ASP A 60 14.19 10.00 6.44
N ARG A 61 14.18 8.77 6.98
CA ARG A 61 15.39 7.96 7.14
C ARG A 61 15.86 7.35 5.84
N LYS A 62 14.92 6.90 4.99
CA LYS A 62 15.25 6.30 3.68
C LYS A 62 15.83 7.34 2.72
N ARG A 63 15.26 8.55 2.70
CA ARG A 63 15.65 9.74 1.90
C ARG A 63 15.58 9.58 0.39
N VAL A 64 16.23 8.56 -0.16
CA VAL A 64 16.43 8.35 -1.59
C VAL A 64 15.63 7.14 -2.06
N SER A 65 14.90 7.33 -3.15
CA SER A 65 14.20 6.24 -3.84
C SER A 65 15.19 5.38 -4.63
N GLU A 66 15.02 4.06 -4.54
CA GLU A 66 15.72 3.05 -5.35
C GLU A 66 14.91 2.66 -6.59
N THR A 67 13.83 3.37 -6.87
CA THR A 67 12.96 3.15 -8.03
C THR A 67 12.72 4.45 -8.78
N ASN A 68 12.06 4.38 -9.93
CA ASN A 68 11.69 5.56 -10.72
C ASN A 68 10.43 6.29 -10.21
N TYR A 69 9.97 6.01 -8.98
CA TYR A 69 8.81 6.66 -8.36
C TYR A 69 9.10 7.03 -6.89
N PRO A 70 8.33 7.96 -6.29
CA PRO A 70 8.48 8.36 -4.90
C PRO A 70 8.32 7.21 -3.89
N LEU A 71 8.91 7.37 -2.69
CA LEU A 71 8.87 6.38 -1.61
C LEU A 71 7.45 6.05 -1.10
N ASP A 72 6.51 6.97 -1.31
CA ASP A 72 5.13 6.90 -0.84
C ASP A 72 4.14 6.48 -1.96
N ASN A 73 4.64 6.04 -3.12
CA ASN A 73 3.80 5.71 -4.28
C ASN A 73 3.16 4.32 -4.20
N CYS A 74 3.75 3.39 -3.44
CA CYS A 74 3.41 1.97 -3.51
C CYS A 74 2.05 1.64 -2.85
N GLY A 75 1.45 0.52 -3.28
CA GLY A 75 0.23 0.00 -2.64
C GLY A 75 0.48 -0.32 -1.18
N GLU A 76 1.65 -0.88 -0.88
CA GLU A 76 2.14 -1.20 0.45
C GLU A 76 2.20 0.03 1.36
N PHE A 77 2.69 1.17 0.85
CA PHE A 77 2.69 2.43 1.61
C PHE A 77 1.25 2.84 1.94
N ASN A 78 0.37 2.89 0.94
CA ASN A 78 -1.02 3.31 1.15
C ASN A 78 -1.76 2.40 2.14
N THR A 79 -1.54 1.09 2.05
CA THR A 79 -2.10 0.09 2.98
C THR A 79 -1.60 0.29 4.40
N ILE A 80 -0.28 0.38 4.59
CA ILE A 80 0.33 0.54 5.92
C ILE A 80 -0.09 1.88 6.52
N ASN A 81 -0.09 2.96 5.73
CA ASN A 81 -0.48 4.28 6.19
C ASN A 81 -1.92 4.27 6.73
N HIS A 82 -2.84 3.66 6.00
CA HIS A 82 -4.24 3.53 6.43
C HIS A 82 -4.36 2.75 7.75
N ALA A 83 -3.68 1.60 7.87
CA ALA A 83 -3.69 0.81 9.09
C ALA A 83 -3.15 1.61 10.30
N LEU A 84 -2.04 2.34 10.13
CA LEU A 84 -1.44 3.13 11.20
C LEU A 84 -2.36 4.30 11.62
N LEU A 85 -3.00 4.98 10.67
CA LEU A 85 -3.96 6.06 10.97
C LEU A 85 -5.23 5.53 11.66
N ASN A 86 -5.59 4.27 11.43
CA ASN A 86 -6.65 3.59 12.18
C ASN A 86 -6.21 3.14 13.59
N GLY A 87 -4.96 3.38 13.97
CA GLY A 87 -4.41 3.02 15.29
C GLY A 87 -3.84 1.61 15.38
N ASN A 88 -3.81 0.85 14.29
CA ASN A 88 -3.18 -0.47 14.24
C ASN A 88 -1.65 -0.34 14.25
N LYS A 89 -0.95 -1.40 14.67
CA LYS A 89 0.52 -1.43 14.70
C LYS A 89 1.06 -2.19 13.49
N ILE A 90 2.06 -1.64 12.80
CA ILE A 90 2.69 -2.30 11.64
C ILE A 90 3.15 -3.73 11.94
N THR A 91 3.67 -3.97 13.15
CA THR A 91 4.12 -5.29 13.62
C THR A 91 2.99 -6.30 13.81
N ASP A 92 1.76 -5.83 13.95
CA ASP A 92 0.56 -6.64 14.07
C ASP A 92 -0.08 -6.95 12.70
N LEU A 93 0.45 -6.42 11.60
CA LEU A 93 -0.10 -6.65 10.26
C LEU A 93 0.54 -7.86 9.57
N LYS A 94 -0.29 -8.61 8.84
CA LYS A 94 0.11 -9.53 7.77
C LYS A 94 -0.31 -8.93 6.43
N MET A 95 0.62 -8.81 5.49
CA MET A 95 0.36 -8.15 4.20
C MET A 95 0.73 -9.04 3.02
N TYR A 96 -0.12 -9.06 2.01
CA TYR A 96 0.22 -9.55 0.68
C TYR A 96 -0.02 -8.47 -0.37
N THR A 97 0.66 -8.61 -1.49
CA THR A 97 0.57 -7.69 -2.62
C THR A 97 0.41 -8.50 -3.90
N ILE A 98 -0.42 -8.01 -4.82
CA ILE A 98 -0.66 -8.64 -6.11
C ILE A 98 -0.48 -7.66 -7.27
N ASN A 99 -0.12 -8.21 -8.43
CA ASN A 99 -0.28 -7.51 -9.70
C ASN A 99 -1.77 -7.46 -10.07
N ILE A 100 -2.32 -6.27 -10.30
CA ILE A 100 -3.76 -6.12 -10.62
C ILE A 100 -4.11 -6.83 -11.93
N LYS A 101 -3.24 -6.75 -12.95
CA LYS A 101 -3.50 -7.34 -14.26
C LYS A 101 -3.40 -8.86 -14.22
N SER A 102 -2.25 -9.42 -13.81
CA SER A 102 -2.08 -10.90 -13.79
C SER A 102 -2.82 -11.58 -12.65
N GLY A 103 -3.01 -10.90 -11.51
CA GLY A 103 -3.59 -11.47 -10.30
C GLY A 103 -2.60 -12.25 -9.44
N GLU A 104 -1.36 -12.39 -9.88
CA GLU A 104 -0.30 -13.10 -9.16
C GLU A 104 0.19 -12.30 -7.96
N PHE A 105 0.64 -13.02 -6.93
CA PHE A 105 1.42 -12.43 -5.85
C PHE A 105 2.65 -11.73 -6.42
N LYS A 106 2.95 -10.57 -5.84
CA LYS A 106 4.03 -9.71 -6.25
C LYS A 106 4.86 -9.38 -5.02
N GLU A 107 6.16 -9.60 -5.12
CA GLU A 107 7.09 -9.16 -4.10
C GLU A 107 7.12 -7.63 -4.00
N MET A 108 7.48 -7.13 -2.82
CA MET A 108 7.71 -5.72 -2.60
C MET A 108 8.79 -5.19 -3.54
N CYS A 109 8.62 -3.95 -4.00
CA CYS A 109 9.71 -3.25 -4.69
C CYS A 109 10.85 -2.91 -3.70
N LEU A 110 12.02 -2.54 -4.22
CA LEU A 110 13.22 -2.19 -3.42
C LEU A 110 12.93 -1.14 -2.33
N ASN A 111 12.12 -0.12 -2.65
CA ASN A 111 11.72 0.88 -1.65
C ASN A 111 10.94 0.25 -0.49
N CYS A 112 9.89 -0.51 -0.79
CA CYS A 112 9.03 -1.09 0.23
C CYS A 112 9.73 -2.21 1.00
N ASP A 113 10.57 -2.99 0.33
CA ASP A 113 11.36 -4.02 0.98
C ASP A 113 12.33 -3.42 2.00
N SER A 114 13.13 -2.42 1.60
CA SER A 114 14.09 -1.79 2.50
C SER A 114 13.43 -1.00 3.65
N MET A 115 12.22 -0.48 3.45
CA MET A 115 11.48 0.26 4.46
C MET A 115 10.68 -0.62 5.43
N TYR A 116 10.09 -1.73 4.96
CA TYR A 116 9.04 -2.43 5.71
C TYR A 116 9.32 -3.91 5.98
N SER A 117 10.17 -4.60 5.22
CA SER A 117 10.32 -6.07 5.30
C SER A 117 10.65 -6.61 6.70
N LYS A 118 11.35 -5.81 7.52
CA LYS A 118 11.70 -6.14 8.91
C LYS A 118 10.63 -5.78 9.94
N LEU A 119 9.60 -5.03 9.54
CA LEU A 119 8.58 -4.46 10.43
C LEU A 119 7.22 -5.13 10.27
N ILE A 120 6.93 -5.70 9.09
CA ILE A 120 5.64 -6.30 8.75
C ILE A 120 5.81 -7.77 8.37
N THR A 121 4.81 -8.60 8.65
CA THR A 121 4.81 -9.99 8.16
C THR A 121 4.30 -10.03 6.72
N ILE A 122 5.13 -10.48 5.78
CA ILE A 122 4.75 -10.60 4.37
C ILE A 122 4.26 -12.01 4.06
N ILE A 123 3.16 -12.10 3.32
CA ILE A 123 2.65 -13.32 2.71
C ILE A 123 3.06 -13.28 1.24
N LYS A 124 3.76 -14.32 0.79
CA LYS A 124 4.24 -14.50 -0.57
C LYS A 124 3.49 -15.62 -1.27
#